data_AF-A0A9D6PIJ4-F1
#
_entry.id   AF-A0A9D6PIJ4-F1
#
_cell.length_a   1.000
_cell.length_b   1.000
_cell.length_c   1.000
_cell.angle_alpha   90.00
_cell.angle_beta   90.00
_cell.angle_gamma   90.00
#
_symmetry.space_group_name_H-M   'P 1'
#
loop_
_entity.id
_entity.type
_entity.pdbx_description
1 polymer ?
#
loop_
_entity_poly.entity_id
_entity_poly.type
_entity_poly.pdbx_seq_one_letter_code
_entity_poly.pdbx_strand_id
1 'polypeptide(L)' 'IKQNISSIKVNYSSYVLDINDGHIVAGAQSAKADFLLTYNLKHYQAVKLKDDFHIYVFTPALFLQYLRSQEV' A
#
# COMPACT_ATOMS: atom_id res chain seq x y z
N ILE A 1 -2.99 20.38 3.51
CA ILE A 1 -4.26 19.67 3.24
C ILE A 1 -4.65 18.93 4.51
N LYS A 2 -5.64 19.41 5.28
CA LYS A 2 -6.21 18.66 6.43
C LYS A 2 -7.42 17.89 5.94
N GLN A 3 -7.18 16.76 5.29
CA GLN A 3 -8.22 15.75 5.08
C GLN A 3 -8.62 15.19 6.46
N ASN A 4 -9.91 14.98 6.70
CA ASN A 4 -10.38 14.37 7.93
C ASN A 4 -9.96 12.89 7.94
N ILE A 5 -9.34 12.41 9.03
CA ILE A 5 -8.87 11.02 9.13
C ILE A 5 -10.02 10.03 8.91
N SER A 6 -11.25 10.39 9.33
CA SER A 6 -12.43 9.56 9.13
C SER A 6 -12.81 9.39 7.67
N SER A 7 -12.71 10.44 6.84
CA SER A 7 -13.04 10.35 5.41
C SER A 7 -12.00 9.53 4.64
N ILE A 8 -10.72 9.64 5.01
CA ILE A 8 -9.66 8.80 4.44
C ILE A 8 -9.95 7.32 4.72
N LYS A 9 -10.23 6.98 5.97
CA LYS A 9 -10.53 5.60 6.36
C LYS A 9 -11.65 4.97 5.53
N VAL A 10 -12.71 5.72 5.26
CA VAL A 10 -13.84 5.25 4.44
C VAL A 10 -13.42 5.07 2.98
N ASN A 11 -12.75 6.06 2.39
CA ASN A 11 -12.36 6.03 0.97
C ASN A 11 -11.41 4.87 0.65
N TYR A 12 -10.53 4.51 1.57
CA TYR A 12 -9.55 3.43 1.36
C TYR A 12 -9.94 2.09 2.01
N SER A 13 -11.13 2.00 2.60
CA SER A 13 -11.61 0.79 3.30
C SER A 13 -11.61 -0.46 2.42
N SER A 14 -11.84 -0.33 1.11
CA SER A 14 -11.89 -1.45 0.16
C SER A 14 -10.52 -2.04 -0.20
N TYR A 15 -9.44 -1.36 0.18
CA TYR A 15 -8.05 -1.75 -0.09
C TYR A 15 -7.36 -2.42 1.12
N VAL A 16 -8.02 -2.42 2.27
CA VAL A 16 -7.48 -2.93 3.54
C VAL A 16 -8.48 -3.85 4.22
N LEU A 17 -8.01 -4.75 5.07
CA LEU A 17 -8.86 -5.62 5.87
C LEU A 17 -9.36 -4.89 7.14
N ASP A 18 -8.46 -4.13 7.78
CA ASP A 18 -8.80 -3.24 8.88
C ASP A 18 -8.93 -1.81 8.35
N ILE A 19 -10.09 -1.19 8.55
CA ILE A 19 -10.37 0.19 8.15
C ILE A 19 -9.34 1.19 8.72
N ASN A 20 -8.72 0.87 9.86
CA ASN A 20 -7.69 1.68 10.46
C ASN A 20 -6.42 1.72 9.63
N ASP A 21 -6.11 0.71 8.81
CA ASP A 21 -4.93 0.69 7.94
C ASP A 21 -5.10 1.56 6.68
N GLY A 22 -6.31 2.06 6.39
CA GLY A 22 -6.61 2.83 5.17
C GLY A 22 -5.77 4.12 5.03
N HIS A 23 -5.35 4.73 6.14
CA HIS A 23 -4.47 5.90 6.10
C HIS A 23 -3.06 5.59 5.57
N ILE A 24 -2.59 4.35 5.69
CA ILE A 24 -1.29 3.92 5.15
C ILE A 24 -1.35 3.90 3.63
N VAL A 25 -2.43 3.35 3.05
CA VAL A 25 -2.68 3.38 1.60
C VAL A 25 -2.79 4.82 1.10
N ALA A 26 -3.53 5.66 1.82
CA ALA A 26 -3.64 7.07 1.48
C ALA A 26 -2.29 7.80 1.50
N GLY A 27 -1.43 7.48 2.49
CA GLY A 27 -0.06 7.98 2.58
C GLY A 27 0.79 7.54 1.40
N ALA A 28 0.75 6.25 1.04
CA ALA A 28 1.48 5.70 -0.10
C ALA A 28 1.05 6.37 -1.42
N GLN A 29 -0.25 6.52 -1.66
CA GLN A 29 -0.77 7.21 -2.85
C GLN A 29 -0.38 8.70 -2.86
N SER A 30 -0.50 9.39 -1.73
CA SER A 30 -0.09 10.78 -1.57
C SER A 30 1.40 10.98 -1.87
N ALA A 31 2.24 10.03 -1.45
CA ALA A 31 3.68 10.03 -1.70
C ALA A 31 4.05 9.58 -3.13
N LYS A 32 3.07 9.11 -3.92
CA LYS A 32 3.29 8.45 -5.22
C LYS A 32 4.31 7.31 -5.12
N ALA A 33 4.22 6.54 -4.03
CA ALA A 33 5.09 5.40 -3.82
C ALA A 33 4.61 4.20 -4.63
N ASP A 34 5.50 3.58 -5.40
CA ASP A 34 5.18 2.35 -6.15
C ASP A 34 5.18 1.10 -5.27
N PHE A 35 5.76 1.18 -4.06
CA PHE A 35 5.92 0.02 -3.17
C PHE A 35 5.41 0.32 -1.76
N LEU A 36 4.60 -0.60 -1.23
CA LEU A 36 4.20 -0.66 0.16
C LEU A 36 4.90 -1.84 0.84
N LEU A 37 5.86 -1.56 1.72
CA LEU A 37 6.62 -2.58 2.43
C LEU A 37 5.96 -2.91 3.77
N THR A 38 5.61 -4.18 3.97
CA THR A 38 4.95 -4.63 5.19
C THR A 38 5.21 -6.11 5.47
N TYR A 39 5.23 -6.48 6.75
CA TYR A 39 5.17 -7.88 7.16
C TYR A 39 3.74 -8.44 7.18
N ASN A 40 2.73 -7.56 7.15
CA ASN A 40 1.31 -7.91 7.28
C ASN A 40 0.61 -7.94 5.92
N LEU A 41 1.13 -8.72 4.97
CA LEU A 41 0.59 -8.78 3.60
C LEU A 41 -0.92 -9.02 3.55
N LYS A 42 -1.45 -9.86 4.45
CA LYS A 42 -2.87 -10.22 4.52
C LYS A 42 -3.80 -9.06 4.87
N HIS A 43 -3.26 -7.96 5.40
CA HIS A 43 -4.06 -6.78 5.75
C HIS A 43 -4.39 -5.92 4.54
N TYR A 44 -3.75 -6.17 3.39
CA TYR A 44 -3.85 -5.33 2.21
C TYR A 44 -4.38 -6.12 1.02
N GLN A 45 -5.29 -5.51 0.28
CA GLN A 45 -5.81 -6.04 -0.98
C GLN A 45 -4.79 -5.74 -2.09
N ALA A 46 -3.68 -6.48 -2.10
CA ALA A 46 -2.53 -6.21 -2.96
C ALA A 46 -2.87 -6.13 -4.46
N VAL A 47 -3.80 -6.96 -4.93
CA VAL A 47 -4.26 -6.94 -6.33
C VAL A 47 -4.94 -5.61 -6.65
N LYS A 48 -5.91 -5.18 -5.82
CA LYS A 48 -6.61 -3.89 -6.02
C LYS A 48 -5.67 -2.71 -5.93
N LEU A 49 -4.72 -2.73 -4.98
CA LEU A 49 -3.72 -1.66 -4.82
C LEU A 49 -2.83 -1.53 -6.05
N LYS A 50 -2.45 -2.66 -6.66
CA LYS A 50 -1.68 -2.67 -7.90
C LYS A 50 -2.50 -2.14 -9.08
N ASP A 51 -3.73 -2.62 -9.24
CA ASP A 51 -4.56 -2.29 -10.40
C ASP A 51 -5.04 -0.83 -10.38
N ASP A 52 -5.44 -0.33 -9.20
CA ASP A 52 -6.01 1.01 -9.06
C ASP A 52 -4.94 2.10 -8.87
N PHE A 53 -3.82 1.77 -8.20
CA PHE A 53 -2.82 2.77 -7.78
C PHE A 53 -1.39 2.48 -8.20
N HIS A 54 -1.12 1.38 -8.88
CA HIS A 54 0.23 0.91 -9.20
C HIS A 54 1.11 0.63 -7.96
N ILE A 55 0.49 0.30 -6.82
CA ILE A 55 1.20 0.04 -5.56
C ILE A 55 1.42 -1.46 -5.38
N TYR A 56 2.68 -1.89 -5.41
CA TYR A 56 3.10 -3.26 -5.11
C TYR A 56 3.26 -3.45 -3.60
N VAL A 57 2.59 -4.45 -3.03
CA VAL A 57 2.71 -4.77 -1.60
C VAL A 57 3.69 -5.92 -1.40
N PHE A 58 4.84 -5.66 -0.80
CA PHE A 58 5.91 -6.64 -0.58
C PHE A 58 6.33 -6.75 0.88
N THR A 59 6.91 -7.89 1.24
CA THR A 59 7.77 -7.93 2.42
C THR A 59 9.09 -7.23 2.11
N PRO A 60 9.80 -6.69 3.12
CA PRO A 60 11.12 -6.13 2.90
C PRO A 60 12.09 -7.09 2.22
N ALA A 61 12.05 -8.38 2.57
CA ALA A 61 12.87 -9.42 1.95
C ALA A 61 12.57 -9.59 0.45
N LEU A 62 11.29 -9.64 0.08
CA LEU A 62 10.89 -9.76 -1.32
C LEU A 62 11.24 -8.51 -2.13
N PHE A 63 11.12 -7.32 -1.53
CA PHE A 63 11.53 -6.07 -2.16
C PHE A 63 13.04 -6.04 -2.46
N LEU A 64 13.89 -6.47 -1.50
CA LEU A 64 15.32 -6.60 -1.75
C LEU A 64 15.62 -7.63 -2.85
N GLN A 65 14.91 -8.75 -2.87
CA GLN A 65 15.03 -9.74 -3.94
C GLN A 65 14.62 -9.16 -5.31
N TYR A 66 13.55 -8.38 -5.35
CA TYR A 66 13.11 -7.67 -6.55
C TYR A 66 14.18 -6.69 -7.05
N LEU A 67 14.76 -5.86 -6.17
CA LEU A 67 15.82 -4.93 -6.57
C LEU A 67 17.03 -5.68 -7.16
N ARG A 68 17.45 -6.78 -6.52
CA ARG A 68 18.54 -7.63 -7.03
C ARG A 68 18.25 -8.22 -8.41
N SER A 69 16.99 -8.49 -8.75
CA SER A 69 16.65 -9.01 -10.08
C SER A 69 16.63 -7.93 -11.17
N GLN A 70 16.61 -6.65 -10.79
CA GLN A 70 16.69 -5.52 -11.74
C GLN A 70 18.14 -5.09 -12.03
N GLU A 71 19.12 -5.52 -11.23
CA GLU A 71 20.55 -5.25 -11.44
C GLU A 71 21.21 -6.19 -12.48
N VAL A 72 20.40 -6.90 -13.30
CA VAL A 72 20.86 -7.81 -14.36
C VAL A 72 21.01 -7.07 -15.68
#